data_AF-A0A3L8BB13-F1
#
_entry.id   AF-A0A3L8BB13-F1
#
_cell.length_a   1.000
_cell.length_b   1.000
_cell.length_c   1.000
_cell.angle_alpha   90.00
_cell.angle_beta   90.00
_cell.angle_gamma   90.00
#
_symmetry.space_group_name_H-M   'P 1'
#
loop_
_entity.id
_entity.type
_entity.pdbx_description
1 polymer ?
#
loop_
_entity_poly.entity_id
_entity_poly.type
_entity_poly.pdbx_seq_one_letter_code
_entity_poly.pdbx_strand_id
1 'polypeptide(L)'
;MSNNYSAPNAALVDSNESGGSLQAGIEGNYSVELSDILSESWQKTKGSKRYILGAGILMYVISFVVIAVVTAISMFAIGTDPESPGPMAILIQVVLQILFMALILPFSAGIFVMCLKQVQGVQPEFGDLFSCFNKTGKLLGCMILMYIMIFIGYLLFIIPGIYLNFAYILAIPLIVDRDMGPWEALETSRKAITKHWLSVFLFFIVLTIIMLVSMLPLFIGLIWSVPLMAIAMAVLYREVFGITSY
;
A
#
# COMPACT_ATOMS: atom_id res chain seq x y z
N MET A 1 52.37 -7.75 -31.55
CA MET A 1 51.11 -7.52 -32.27
C MET A 1 50.06 -7.15 -31.24
N SER A 2 49.64 -5.89 -31.17
CA SER A 2 48.62 -5.43 -30.23
C SER A 2 47.24 -5.87 -30.71
N ASN A 3 46.53 -6.64 -29.90
CA ASN A 3 45.19 -7.12 -30.23
C ASN A 3 44.17 -5.96 -30.08
N ASN A 4 43.86 -5.31 -31.19
CA ASN A 4 42.94 -4.16 -31.27
C ASN A 4 41.44 -4.55 -31.19
N TYR A 5 41.10 -5.81 -30.91
CA TYR A 5 39.72 -6.32 -30.85
C TYR A 5 39.35 -6.89 -29.46
N SER A 6 39.81 -6.24 -28.39
CA SER A 6 39.32 -6.58 -27.05
C SER A 6 37.95 -5.92 -26.87
N ALA A 7 36.90 -6.72 -26.66
CA ALA A 7 35.58 -6.20 -26.33
C ALA A 7 35.70 -5.31 -25.08
N PRO A 8 35.04 -4.14 -25.04
CA PRO A 8 35.07 -3.31 -23.85
C PRO A 8 34.54 -4.14 -22.69
N ASN A 9 35.32 -4.24 -21.60
CA ASN A 9 34.80 -4.77 -20.36
C ASN A 9 33.62 -3.89 -19.96
N ALA A 10 32.41 -4.42 -20.15
CA ALA A 10 31.23 -3.87 -19.51
C ALA A 10 31.49 -4.04 -18.02
N ALA A 11 31.98 -2.97 -17.38
CA ALA A 11 31.92 -2.87 -15.94
C ALA A 11 30.44 -3.00 -15.61
N LEU A 12 30.07 -4.16 -15.06
CA LEU A 12 28.80 -4.28 -14.37
C LEU A 12 28.85 -3.18 -13.33
N VAL A 13 28.03 -2.16 -13.53
CA VAL A 13 27.75 -1.18 -12.49
C VAL A 13 27.13 -2.04 -11.40
N ASP A 14 27.93 -2.45 -10.44
CA ASP A 14 27.45 -2.95 -9.17
C ASP A 14 26.73 -1.76 -8.54
N SER A 15 25.46 -1.61 -8.91
CA SER A 15 24.54 -0.80 -8.15
C SER A 15 24.50 -1.46 -6.79
N ASN A 16 25.31 -0.93 -5.87
CA ASN A 16 25.14 -1.04 -4.43
C ASN A 16 23.79 -0.40 -4.04
N GLU A 17 22.70 -0.91 -4.63
CA GLU A 17 21.35 -0.69 -4.16
C GLU A 17 21.19 -1.67 -3.00
N SER A 18 21.32 -1.12 -1.80
CA SER A 18 20.81 -1.77 -0.59
C SER A 18 19.28 -1.82 -0.70
N GLY A 19 18.80 -2.79 -1.47
CA GLY A 19 17.39 -3.05 -1.79
C GLY A 19 17.30 -4.13 -2.88
N GLY A 20 16.21 -4.90 -2.89
CA GLY A 20 16.00 -5.93 -3.91
C GLY A 20 15.93 -5.36 -5.33
N SER A 21 15.81 -6.22 -6.34
CA SER A 21 15.48 -5.81 -7.71
C SER A 21 14.14 -6.40 -8.14
N LEU A 22 13.48 -5.80 -9.14
CA LEU A 22 12.19 -6.32 -9.63
C LEU A 22 12.30 -7.80 -10.01
N GLN A 23 13.38 -8.17 -10.72
CA GLN A 23 13.63 -9.52 -11.15
C GLN A 23 13.93 -10.45 -9.97
N ALA A 24 14.75 -10.02 -9.01
CA ALA A 24 15.03 -10.77 -7.79
C ALA A 24 13.75 -11.05 -6.98
N GLY A 25 12.86 -10.07 -6.89
CA GLY A 25 11.55 -10.22 -6.24
C GLY A 25 10.68 -11.29 -6.90
N ILE A 26 10.56 -11.27 -8.23
CA ILE A 26 9.81 -12.28 -9.00
C ILE A 26 10.46 -13.67 -8.86
N GLU A 27 11.79 -13.71 -8.83
CA GLU A 27 12.56 -14.93 -8.62
C GLU A 27 12.53 -15.43 -7.16
N GLY A 28 12.02 -14.64 -6.21
CA GLY A 28 11.98 -14.98 -4.79
C GLY A 28 13.35 -14.93 -4.11
N ASN A 29 14.31 -14.26 -4.75
CA ASN A 29 15.68 -14.09 -4.28
C ASN A 29 15.76 -12.94 -3.27
N TYR A 30 14.99 -13.04 -2.19
CA TYR A 30 14.97 -12.10 -1.07
C TYR A 30 14.64 -12.89 0.21
N SER A 31 15.03 -12.37 1.37
CA SER A 31 14.64 -12.92 2.68
C SER A 31 13.67 -11.97 3.38
N VAL A 32 12.60 -12.53 3.93
CA VAL A 32 11.67 -11.76 4.79
C VAL A 32 12.09 -11.99 6.23
N GLU A 33 13.08 -11.23 6.69
CA GLU A 33 13.53 -11.27 8.08
C GLU A 33 12.69 -10.31 8.92
N LEU A 34 11.68 -10.85 9.61
CA LEU A 34 10.71 -10.04 10.37
C LEU A 34 11.38 -9.10 11.37
N SER A 35 12.43 -9.59 12.06
CA SER A 35 13.17 -8.79 13.05
C SER A 35 13.83 -7.57 12.41
N ASP A 36 14.46 -7.76 11.26
CA ASP A 36 15.20 -6.70 10.56
C ASP A 36 14.22 -5.65 10.04
N ILE A 37 13.15 -6.08 9.37
CA ILE A 37 12.10 -5.19 8.86
C ILE A 37 11.49 -4.38 10.00
N LEU A 38 11.12 -5.01 11.12
CA LEU A 38 10.50 -4.32 12.25
C LEU A 38 11.48 -3.38 12.97
N SER A 39 12.72 -3.80 13.16
CA SER A 39 13.75 -3.00 13.84
C SER A 39 14.09 -1.74 13.03
N GLU A 40 14.25 -1.88 11.71
CA GLU A 40 14.51 -0.75 10.82
C GLU A 40 13.29 0.18 10.77
N SER A 41 12.09 -0.37 10.63
CA SER A 41 10.85 0.42 10.59
C SER A 41 10.66 1.22 11.88
N TRP A 42 11.01 0.64 13.03
CA TRP A 42 10.98 1.32 14.32
C TRP A 42 11.99 2.48 14.38
N GLN A 43 13.20 2.30 13.84
CA GLN A 43 14.19 3.38 13.76
C GLN A 43 13.70 4.50 12.86
N LYS A 44 13.18 4.18 11.67
CA LYS A 44 12.69 5.15 10.68
C LYS A 44 11.39 5.86 11.08
N THR A 45 10.64 5.29 12.02
CA THR A 45 9.48 5.93 12.65
C THR A 45 9.88 7.14 13.50
N LYS A 46 11.10 7.14 14.06
CA LYS A 46 11.61 8.26 14.84
C LYS A 46 11.89 9.45 13.91
N GLY A 47 11.12 10.52 14.07
CA GLY A 47 11.27 11.77 13.30
C GLY A 47 10.26 11.96 12.16
N SER A 48 9.71 10.88 11.61
CA SER A 48 8.74 10.93 10.49
C SER A 48 7.28 10.91 10.95
N LYS A 49 7.01 10.46 12.18
CA LYS A 49 5.66 10.27 12.72
C LYS A 49 4.72 11.47 12.50
N ARG A 50 5.21 12.70 12.62
CA ARG A 50 4.39 13.92 12.46
C ARG A 50 3.85 14.08 11.03
N TYR A 51 4.64 13.70 10.04
CA TYR A 51 4.27 13.81 8.63
C TYR A 51 3.31 12.70 8.25
N ILE A 52 3.61 11.46 8.63
CA ILE A 52 2.76 10.29 8.34
C ILE A 52 1.41 10.41 9.08
N LEU A 53 1.41 10.71 10.38
CA LEU A 53 0.18 10.92 11.14
C LEU A 53 -0.56 12.16 10.66
N GLY A 54 0.14 13.26 10.39
CA GLY A 54 -0.47 14.48 9.88
C GLY A 54 -1.15 14.26 8.53
N ALA A 55 -0.51 13.51 7.63
CA ALA A 55 -1.09 13.13 6.34
C ALA A 55 -2.30 12.19 6.51
N GLY A 56 -2.23 11.23 7.43
CA GLY A 56 -3.36 10.37 7.77
C GLY A 56 -4.55 11.15 8.36
N ILE A 57 -4.29 12.09 9.26
CA ILE A 57 -5.32 12.98 9.83
C ILE A 57 -5.90 13.88 8.73
N LEU A 58 -5.06 14.47 7.87
CA LEU A 58 -5.51 15.31 6.76
C LEU A 58 -6.40 14.51 5.79
N MET A 59 -5.98 13.29 5.42
CA MET A 59 -6.79 12.36 4.63
C MET A 59 -8.14 12.09 5.30
N TYR A 60 -8.16 11.81 6.61
CA TYR A 60 -9.39 11.55 7.35
C TYR A 60 -10.31 12.77 7.42
N VAL A 61 -9.76 13.97 7.65
CA VAL A 61 -10.53 15.23 7.66
C VAL A 61 -11.15 15.51 6.30
N ILE A 62 -10.38 15.38 5.21
CA ILE A 62 -10.89 15.55 3.84
C ILE A 62 -12.01 14.54 3.57
N SER A 63 -11.77 13.27 3.92
CA SER A 63 -12.74 12.18 3.76
C SER A 63 -14.03 12.45 4.54
N PHE A 64 -13.93 12.94 5.77
CA PHE A 64 -15.06 13.30 6.61
C PHE A 64 -15.87 14.45 6.02
N VAL A 65 -15.20 15.51 5.56
CA VAL A 65 -15.87 16.66 4.92
C VAL A 65 -16.60 16.22 3.66
N VAL A 66 -15.96 15.40 2.81
CA VAL A 66 -16.60 14.88 1.59
C VAL A 66 -17.83 14.04 1.94
N ILE A 67 -17.74 13.10 2.89
CA ILE A 67 -18.89 12.29 3.32
C ILE A 67 -20.01 13.18 3.87
N ALA A 68 -19.68 14.15 4.73
CA ALA A 68 -20.67 15.01 5.36
C ALA A 68 -21.42 15.85 4.31
N VAL A 69 -20.70 16.45 3.36
CA VAL A 69 -21.28 17.23 2.26
C VAL A 69 -22.17 16.36 1.38
N VAL A 70 -21.66 15.20 0.98
CA VAL A 70 -22.38 14.23 0.15
C VAL A 70 -23.68 13.77 0.83
N THR A 71 -23.61 13.45 2.12
CA THR A 71 -24.77 13.00 2.90
C THR A 71 -25.79 14.11 3.05
N ALA A 72 -25.35 15.35 3.34
CA ALA A 72 -26.22 16.51 3.44
C ALA A 72 -26.94 16.82 2.12
N ILE A 73 -26.22 16.77 0.99
CA ILE A 73 -26.82 16.93 -0.35
C ILE A 73 -27.86 15.83 -0.62
N SER A 74 -27.54 14.58 -0.28
CA SER A 74 -28.43 13.44 -0.51
C SER A 74 -29.74 13.57 0.30
N MET A 75 -29.64 13.96 1.57
CA MET A 75 -30.79 14.22 2.45
C MET A 75 -31.64 15.38 1.91
N PHE A 76 -31.01 16.46 1.48
CA PHE A 76 -31.68 17.63 0.94
C PHE A 76 -32.38 17.36 -0.40
N ALA A 77 -31.71 16.67 -1.32
CA ALA A 77 -32.20 16.47 -2.68
C ALA A 77 -33.32 15.41 -2.78
N ILE A 78 -33.34 14.43 -1.87
CA ILE A 78 -34.16 13.21 -2.02
C ILE A 78 -35.11 13.03 -0.83
N GLY A 79 -34.95 13.80 0.25
CA GLY A 79 -35.80 13.68 1.43
C GLY A 79 -35.73 12.29 2.05
N THR A 80 -34.56 11.65 1.99
CA THR A 80 -34.35 10.29 2.49
C THR A 80 -34.56 10.25 4.00
N ASP A 81 -35.57 9.52 4.45
CA ASP A 81 -35.70 9.14 5.85
C ASP A 81 -34.54 8.19 6.22
N PRO A 82 -33.64 8.55 7.16
CA PRO A 82 -32.49 7.72 7.50
C PRO A 82 -32.87 6.34 8.02
N GLU A 83 -34.08 6.19 8.57
CA GLU A 83 -34.54 4.94 9.20
C GLU A 83 -35.25 3.98 8.23
N SER A 84 -35.68 4.46 7.05
CA SER A 84 -36.31 3.62 6.02
C SER A 84 -35.87 4.04 4.61
N PRO A 85 -34.61 3.79 4.22
CA PRO A 85 -34.12 4.17 2.91
C PRO A 85 -34.84 3.39 1.80
N GLY A 86 -35.55 4.11 0.93
CA GLY A 86 -36.17 3.52 -0.25
C GLY A 86 -35.12 3.01 -1.27
N PRO A 87 -35.52 2.21 -2.28
CA PRO A 87 -34.59 1.61 -3.24
C PRO A 87 -33.65 2.61 -3.93
N MET A 88 -34.14 3.82 -4.25
CA MET A 88 -33.33 4.88 -4.85
C MET A 88 -32.25 5.41 -3.89
N ALA A 89 -32.56 5.49 -2.59
CA ALA A 89 -31.60 5.91 -1.57
C ALA A 89 -30.45 4.89 -1.43
N ILE A 90 -30.79 3.59 -1.49
CA ILE A 90 -29.80 2.50 -1.46
C ILE A 90 -28.86 2.60 -2.68
N LEU A 91 -29.40 2.78 -3.88
CA LEU A 91 -28.57 2.92 -5.09
C LEU A 91 -27.61 4.10 -5.00
N ILE A 92 -28.07 5.22 -4.45
CA ILE A 92 -27.22 6.39 -4.24
C ILE A 92 -26.15 6.10 -3.20
N GLN A 93 -26.50 5.50 -2.08
CA GLN A 93 -25.52 5.12 -1.06
C GLN A 93 -24.41 4.22 -1.62
N VAL A 94 -24.76 3.27 -2.48
CA VAL A 94 -23.78 2.42 -3.18
C VAL A 94 -22.86 3.25 -4.07
N VAL A 95 -23.41 4.16 -4.88
CA VAL A 95 -22.61 5.07 -5.73
C VAL A 95 -21.67 5.92 -4.88
N LEU A 96 -22.16 6.46 -3.75
CA LEU A 96 -21.36 7.27 -2.84
C LEU A 96 -20.24 6.47 -2.18
N GLN A 97 -20.48 5.21 -1.83
CA GLN A 97 -19.45 4.32 -1.29
C GLN A 97 -18.34 4.06 -2.31
N ILE A 98 -18.70 3.87 -3.59
CA ILE A 98 -17.72 3.71 -4.68
C ILE A 98 -16.90 5.00 -4.88
N LEU A 99 -17.55 6.17 -4.87
CA LEU A 99 -16.86 7.46 -4.96
C LEU A 99 -15.92 7.70 -3.78
N PHE A 100 -16.34 7.31 -2.58
CA PHE A 100 -15.52 7.42 -1.38
C PHE A 100 -14.28 6.53 -1.46
N MET A 101 -14.44 5.30 -1.95
CA MET A 101 -13.33 4.40 -2.22
C MET A 101 -12.36 5.00 -3.25
N ALA A 102 -12.88 5.56 -4.34
CA ALA A 102 -12.08 6.23 -5.37
C ALA A 102 -11.31 7.45 -4.82
N LEU A 103 -11.83 8.12 -3.79
CA LEU A 103 -11.17 9.24 -3.11
C LEU A 103 -10.03 8.77 -2.19
N ILE A 104 -10.25 7.74 -1.37
CA ILE A 104 -9.25 7.28 -0.39
C ILE A 104 -8.03 6.64 -1.07
N LEU A 105 -8.24 5.91 -2.16
CA LEU A 105 -7.17 5.15 -2.81
C LEU A 105 -5.92 6.00 -3.14
N PRO A 106 -6.00 7.11 -3.89
CA PRO A 106 -4.84 7.94 -4.20
C PRO A 106 -4.19 8.57 -2.94
N PHE A 107 -4.97 8.86 -1.90
CA PHE A 107 -4.41 9.32 -0.62
C PHE A 107 -3.59 8.23 0.08
N SER A 108 -4.11 7.01 0.15
CA SER A 108 -3.39 5.88 0.74
C SER A 108 -2.09 5.58 -0.02
N ALA A 109 -2.13 5.69 -1.34
CA ALA A 109 -0.96 5.61 -2.21
C ALA A 109 0.05 6.75 -1.96
N GLY A 110 -0.42 7.99 -1.78
CA GLY A 110 0.43 9.13 -1.43
C GLY A 110 1.12 8.97 -0.07
N ILE A 111 0.43 8.45 0.95
CA ILE A 111 1.04 8.10 2.24
C ILE A 111 2.12 7.02 2.05
N PHE A 112 1.89 6.07 1.15
CA PHE A 112 2.91 5.07 0.84
C PHE A 112 4.15 5.69 0.17
N VAL A 113 3.99 6.66 -0.75
CA VAL A 113 5.12 7.44 -1.31
C VAL A 113 5.90 8.15 -0.20
N MET A 114 5.21 8.78 0.76
CA MET A 114 5.86 9.40 1.92
C MET A 114 6.69 8.38 2.72
N CYS A 115 6.19 7.15 2.87
CA CYS A 115 6.92 6.08 3.54
C CYS A 115 8.15 5.61 2.73
N LEU A 116 8.04 5.50 1.40
CA LEU A 116 9.17 5.17 0.53
C LEU A 116 10.29 6.21 0.62
N LYS A 117 9.95 7.50 0.57
CA LYS A 117 10.89 8.61 0.81
C LYS A 117 11.60 8.47 2.16
N GLN A 118 10.83 8.22 3.22
CA GLN A 118 11.38 8.01 4.56
C GLN A 118 12.32 6.79 4.63
N VAL A 119 12.03 5.73 3.88
CA VAL A 119 12.89 4.55 3.75
C VAL A 119 14.19 4.89 3.01
N GLN A 120 14.15 5.78 2.03
CA GLN A 120 15.33 6.31 1.33
C GLN A 120 16.09 7.40 2.12
N GLY A 121 15.59 7.80 3.30
CA GLY A 121 16.20 8.86 4.11
C GLY A 121 15.86 10.28 3.63
N VAL A 122 14.94 10.39 2.67
CA VAL A 122 14.37 11.66 2.21
C VAL A 122 13.22 12.05 3.14
N GLN A 123 13.18 13.31 3.57
CA GLN A 123 12.09 13.76 4.44
C GLN A 123 10.79 13.85 3.65
N PRO A 124 9.68 13.23 4.14
CA PRO A 124 8.40 13.30 3.47
C PRO A 124 7.75 14.67 3.62
N GLU A 125 7.04 15.12 2.60
CA GLU A 125 6.30 16.39 2.59
C GLU A 125 4.80 16.16 2.52
N PHE A 126 3.99 17.11 3.02
CA PHE A 126 2.53 16.99 2.93
C PHE A 126 2.00 17.03 1.49
N GLY A 127 2.75 17.62 0.55
CA GLY A 127 2.40 17.61 -0.87
C GLY A 127 2.42 16.21 -1.49
N ASP A 128 3.25 15.31 -0.96
CA ASP A 128 3.37 13.93 -1.44
C ASP A 128 2.08 13.12 -1.27
N LEU A 129 1.22 13.53 -0.33
CA LEU A 129 -0.11 12.95 -0.12
C LEU A 129 -0.97 13.00 -1.39
N PHE A 130 -0.76 13.99 -2.26
CA PHE A 130 -1.51 14.19 -3.50
C PHE A 130 -0.79 13.66 -4.76
N SER A 131 0.41 13.09 -4.60
CA SER A 131 1.28 12.65 -5.71
C SER A 131 0.63 11.61 -6.63
N CYS A 132 -0.29 10.79 -6.11
CA CYS A 132 -0.86 9.65 -6.81
C CYS A 132 -2.24 9.90 -7.43
N PHE A 133 -2.75 11.14 -7.41
CA PHE A 133 -4.07 11.46 -7.96
C PHE A 133 -4.17 11.24 -9.47
N ASN A 134 -3.08 11.44 -10.20
CA ASN A 134 -2.99 11.11 -11.63
C ASN A 134 -3.08 9.60 -11.92
N LYS A 135 -2.77 8.75 -10.93
CA LYS A 135 -2.82 7.28 -11.03
C LYS A 135 -4.14 6.68 -10.53
N THR A 136 -5.10 7.50 -10.09
CA THR A 136 -6.39 7.04 -9.51
C THR A 136 -7.10 6.00 -10.37
N GLY A 137 -7.14 6.19 -11.70
CA GLY A 137 -7.78 5.23 -12.60
C GLY A 137 -7.11 3.85 -12.61
N LYS A 138 -5.77 3.80 -12.64
CA LYS A 138 -5.01 2.54 -12.54
C LYS A 138 -5.19 1.88 -11.18
N LEU A 139 -5.15 2.66 -10.10
CA LEU A 139 -5.35 2.19 -8.73
C LEU A 139 -6.74 1.58 -8.54
N LEU A 140 -7.78 2.26 -9.03
CA LEU A 140 -9.16 1.78 -8.96
C LEU A 140 -9.35 0.50 -9.78
N GLY A 141 -8.83 0.46 -11.01
CA GLY A 141 -8.86 -0.74 -11.84
C GLY A 141 -8.16 -1.94 -11.20
N CYS A 142 -7.00 -1.72 -10.57
CA CYS A 142 -6.29 -2.75 -9.84
C CYS A 142 -7.09 -3.26 -8.64
N MET A 143 -7.67 -2.35 -7.86
CA MET A 143 -8.40 -2.70 -6.65
C MET A 143 -9.70 -3.48 -6.94
N ILE A 144 -10.45 -3.08 -7.98
CA ILE A 144 -11.61 -3.84 -8.47
C ILE A 144 -11.18 -5.26 -8.89
N LEU A 145 -10.13 -5.37 -9.70
CA LEU A 145 -9.63 -6.65 -10.18
C LEU A 145 -9.12 -7.54 -9.04
N MET A 146 -8.42 -6.94 -8.07
CA MET A 146 -7.95 -7.60 -6.86
C MET A 146 -9.12 -8.19 -6.06
N TYR A 147 -10.18 -7.42 -5.82
CA TYR A 147 -11.35 -7.88 -5.07
C TYR A 147 -12.13 -8.96 -5.82
N ILE A 148 -12.26 -8.88 -7.13
CA ILE A 148 -12.86 -9.95 -7.94
C ILE A 148 -12.07 -11.25 -7.75
N MET A 149 -10.74 -11.19 -7.87
CA MET A 149 -9.87 -12.37 -7.71
C MET A 149 -9.94 -12.96 -6.30
N ILE A 150 -9.89 -12.11 -5.27
CA ILE A 150 -10.01 -12.53 -3.87
C ILE A 150 -11.39 -13.15 -3.60
N PHE A 151 -12.46 -12.54 -4.12
CA PHE A 151 -13.82 -13.06 -3.98
C PHE A 151 -13.98 -14.44 -4.64
N ILE A 152 -13.47 -14.61 -5.86
CA ILE A 152 -13.42 -15.92 -6.53
C ILE A 152 -12.62 -16.92 -5.69
N GLY A 153 -11.50 -16.49 -5.11
CA GLY A 153 -10.69 -17.30 -4.19
C GLY A 153 -11.53 -17.84 -3.02
N TYR A 154 -12.27 -16.96 -2.33
CA TYR A 154 -13.15 -17.34 -1.23
C TYR A 154 -14.35 -18.18 -1.66
N LEU A 155 -14.89 -17.95 -2.86
CA LEU A 155 -16.00 -18.73 -3.42
C LEU A 155 -15.59 -20.18 -3.68
N LEU A 156 -14.35 -20.41 -4.10
CA LEU A 156 -13.78 -21.75 -4.25
C LEU A 156 -13.53 -22.37 -2.87
N PHE A 157 -12.73 -21.72 -2.01
CA PHE A 157 -12.42 -22.17 -0.65
C PHE A 157 -11.87 -21.01 0.21
N ILE A 158 -11.91 -21.15 1.54
CA ILE A 158 -11.37 -20.14 2.47
C ILE A 158 -9.86 -19.94 2.27
N ILE A 159 -9.08 -21.02 2.11
CA ILE A 159 -7.61 -20.96 2.04
C ILE A 159 -7.11 -20.19 0.80
N PRO A 160 -7.57 -20.45 -0.44
CA PRO A 160 -7.22 -19.64 -1.60
C PRO A 160 -7.56 -18.15 -1.46
N GLY A 161 -8.70 -17.81 -0.85
CA GLY A 161 -9.07 -16.43 -0.59
C GLY A 161 -8.09 -15.70 0.34
N ILE A 162 -7.70 -16.36 1.45
CA ILE A 162 -6.66 -15.86 2.36
C ILE A 162 -5.34 -15.73 1.61
N TYR A 163 -4.94 -16.74 0.84
CA TYR A 163 -3.69 -16.70 0.08
C TYR A 163 -3.64 -15.50 -0.87
N LEU A 164 -4.68 -15.27 -1.67
CA LEU A 164 -4.73 -14.15 -2.62
C LEU A 164 -4.71 -12.79 -1.93
N ASN A 165 -5.30 -12.67 -0.73
CA ASN A 165 -5.27 -11.43 0.04
C ASN A 165 -3.84 -10.97 0.34
N PHE A 166 -2.98 -11.88 0.79
CA PHE A 166 -1.57 -11.58 1.04
C PHE A 166 -0.73 -11.58 -0.24
N ALA A 167 -1.06 -12.42 -1.23
CA ALA A 167 -0.33 -12.48 -2.48
C ALA A 167 -0.41 -11.16 -3.28
N TYR A 168 -1.48 -10.37 -3.10
CA TYR A 168 -1.69 -9.09 -3.77
C TYR A 168 -1.30 -7.85 -2.95
N ILE A 169 -0.68 -8.04 -1.78
CA ILE A 169 -0.37 -6.94 -0.87
C ILE A 169 0.57 -5.88 -1.48
N LEU A 170 1.45 -6.28 -2.40
CA LEU A 170 2.40 -5.37 -3.07
C LEU A 170 1.89 -4.84 -4.41
N ALA A 171 0.67 -5.18 -4.84
CA ALA A 171 0.15 -4.74 -6.13
C ALA A 171 -0.04 -3.22 -6.21
N ILE A 172 -0.64 -2.60 -5.18
CA ILE A 172 -0.78 -1.14 -5.14
C ILE A 172 0.59 -0.44 -5.07
N PRO A 173 1.53 -0.85 -4.18
CA PRO A 173 2.91 -0.38 -4.20
C PRO A 173 3.58 -0.40 -5.58
N LEU A 174 3.44 -1.50 -6.34
CA LEU A 174 4.01 -1.64 -7.68
C LEU A 174 3.47 -0.63 -8.68
N ILE A 175 2.19 -0.26 -8.61
CA ILE A 175 1.61 0.80 -9.44
C ILE A 175 2.14 2.17 -9.03
N VAL A 176 2.28 2.39 -7.72
CA VAL A 176 2.72 3.67 -7.18
C VAL A 176 4.17 3.96 -7.55
N ASP A 177 5.07 3.01 -7.34
CA ASP A 177 6.52 3.16 -7.56
C ASP A 177 6.92 2.88 -9.01
N ARG A 178 6.37 1.85 -9.66
CA ARG A 178 6.78 1.45 -11.03
C ARG A 178 5.78 1.74 -12.14
N ASP A 179 4.65 2.37 -11.82
CA ASP A 179 3.61 2.74 -12.79
C ASP A 179 3.02 1.56 -13.62
N MET A 180 3.13 0.34 -13.08
CA MET A 180 2.63 -0.88 -13.70
C MET A 180 1.13 -0.86 -14.02
N GLY A 181 0.72 -1.68 -14.98
CA GLY A 181 -0.69 -1.91 -15.26
C GLY A 181 -1.41 -2.68 -14.13
N PRO A 182 -2.74 -2.57 -14.00
CA PRO A 182 -3.51 -3.26 -12.97
C PRO A 182 -3.26 -4.78 -12.86
N TRP A 183 -3.31 -5.49 -13.99
CA TRP A 183 -3.09 -6.93 -14.04
C TRP A 183 -1.62 -7.29 -13.80
N GLU A 184 -0.72 -6.56 -14.46
CA GLU A 184 0.73 -6.73 -14.33
C GLU A 184 1.19 -6.61 -12.86
N ALA A 185 0.67 -5.62 -12.14
CA ALA A 185 0.98 -5.40 -10.73
C ALA A 185 0.48 -6.56 -9.85
N LEU A 186 -0.74 -7.06 -10.10
CA LEU A 186 -1.30 -8.21 -9.37
C LEU A 186 -0.48 -9.48 -9.63
N GLU A 187 -0.14 -9.75 -10.88
CA GLU A 187 0.62 -10.94 -11.25
C GLU A 187 2.05 -10.89 -10.70
N THR A 188 2.69 -9.73 -10.78
CA THR A 188 4.03 -9.49 -10.23
C THR A 188 4.05 -9.66 -8.71
N SER A 189 3.09 -9.03 -8.01
CA SER A 189 2.93 -9.20 -6.56
C SER A 189 2.74 -10.67 -6.20
N ARG A 190 1.84 -11.38 -6.90
CA ARG A 190 1.57 -12.79 -6.63
C ARG A 190 2.81 -13.65 -6.84
N LYS A 191 3.53 -13.49 -7.96
CA LYS A 191 4.75 -14.26 -8.25
C LYS A 191 5.82 -14.04 -7.18
N ALA A 192 6.02 -12.80 -6.74
CA ALA A 192 6.99 -12.48 -5.71
C ALA A 192 6.60 -13.09 -4.35
N ILE A 193 5.36 -12.88 -3.90
CA ILE A 193 4.92 -13.31 -2.56
C ILE A 193 4.75 -14.83 -2.47
N THR A 194 4.39 -15.54 -3.56
CA THR A 194 4.10 -16.99 -3.51
C THR A 194 5.23 -17.81 -2.88
N LYS A 195 6.49 -17.44 -3.15
CA LYS A 195 7.68 -18.17 -2.67
C LYS A 195 7.91 -18.00 -1.16
N HIS A 196 7.47 -16.87 -0.60
CA HIS A 196 7.64 -16.50 0.81
C HIS A 196 6.31 -16.20 1.50
N TRP A 197 5.21 -16.78 0.99
CA TRP A 197 3.86 -16.39 1.38
C TRP A 197 3.62 -16.56 2.88
N LEU A 198 4.14 -17.64 3.48
CA LEU A 198 4.02 -17.91 4.90
C LEU A 198 4.79 -16.89 5.75
N SER A 199 5.99 -16.48 5.31
CA SER A 199 6.77 -15.45 6.00
C SER A 199 6.07 -14.09 5.98
N VAL A 200 5.48 -13.73 4.84
CA VAL A 200 4.68 -12.49 4.70
C VAL A 200 3.41 -12.58 5.54
N PHE A 201 2.72 -13.73 5.55
CA PHE A 201 1.55 -13.96 6.39
C PHE A 201 1.87 -13.79 7.88
N LEU A 202 2.95 -14.41 8.36
CA LEU A 202 3.40 -14.28 9.75
C LEU A 202 3.79 -12.84 10.09
N PHE A 203 4.43 -12.12 9.17
CA PHE A 203 4.76 -10.71 9.33
C PHE A 203 3.50 -9.87 9.59
N PHE A 204 2.42 -10.09 8.84
CA PHE A 204 1.15 -9.41 9.07
C PHE A 204 0.45 -9.80 10.37
N ILE A 205 0.59 -11.05 10.82
CA ILE A 205 0.12 -11.46 12.15
C ILE A 205 0.83 -10.64 13.23
N VAL A 206 2.16 -10.51 13.16
CA VAL A 206 2.93 -9.73 14.13
C VAL A 206 2.51 -8.26 14.13
N LEU A 207 2.36 -7.65 12.94
CA LEU A 207 1.87 -6.27 12.83
C LEU A 207 0.47 -6.10 13.42
N THR A 208 -0.41 -7.07 13.20
CA THR A 208 -1.78 -7.06 13.75
C THR A 208 -1.75 -7.14 15.28
N ILE A 209 -0.92 -8.02 15.86
CA ILE A 209 -0.75 -8.12 17.32
C ILE A 209 -0.23 -6.80 17.89
N ILE A 210 0.78 -6.18 17.27
CA ILE A 210 1.31 -4.87 17.68
C ILE A 210 0.19 -3.82 17.68
N MET A 211 -0.63 -3.77 16.63
CA MET A 211 -1.76 -2.84 16.54
C MET A 211 -2.80 -3.08 17.64
N LEU A 212 -3.17 -4.34 17.90
CA LEU A 212 -4.12 -4.69 18.97
C LEU A 212 -3.61 -4.31 20.36
N VAL A 213 -2.34 -4.60 20.66
CA VAL A 213 -1.72 -4.23 21.94
C VAL A 213 -1.68 -2.71 22.11
N SER A 214 -1.42 -1.98 21.03
CA SER A 214 -1.39 -0.51 21.02
C SER A 214 -2.74 0.16 21.22
N MET A 215 -3.86 -0.56 21.03
CA MET A 215 -5.20 -0.06 21.33
C MET A 215 -5.53 -0.09 22.83
N LEU A 216 -4.94 -1.03 23.58
CA LEU A 216 -5.18 -1.21 25.02
C LEU A 216 -4.91 0.04 25.89
N PRO A 217 -3.81 0.79 25.73
CA PRO A 217 -3.55 2.01 26.51
C PRO A 217 -4.34 3.21 25.96
N LEU A 218 -5.68 3.07 25.86
CA LEU A 218 -6.58 4.11 25.34
C LEU A 218 -6.16 4.65 23.96
N PHE A 219 -5.75 3.75 23.05
CA PHE A 219 -5.28 4.07 21.70
C PHE A 219 -3.99 4.91 21.61
N ILE A 220 -3.35 5.25 22.73
CA ILE A 220 -2.13 6.07 22.74
C ILE A 220 -0.99 5.37 21.99
N GLY A 221 -0.92 4.04 22.04
CA GLY A 221 0.08 3.25 21.32
C GLY A 221 -0.01 3.40 19.79
N LEU A 222 -1.18 3.75 19.24
CA LEU A 222 -1.38 3.91 17.79
C LEU A 222 -0.54 5.04 17.20
N ILE A 223 -0.14 6.03 18.01
CA ILE A 223 0.75 7.12 17.59
C ILE A 223 2.09 6.58 17.06
N TRP A 224 2.55 5.44 17.58
CA TRP A 224 3.78 4.79 17.11
C TRP A 224 3.49 3.62 16.17
N SER A 225 2.45 2.83 16.45
CA SER A 225 2.17 1.62 15.65
C SER A 225 1.65 1.91 14.25
N VAL A 226 0.89 3.00 14.05
CA VAL A 226 0.39 3.36 12.71
C VAL A 226 1.53 3.75 11.76
N PRO A 227 2.44 4.69 12.13
CA PRO A 227 3.61 4.97 11.30
C PRO A 227 4.54 3.76 11.15
N LEU A 228 4.71 2.97 12.21
CA LEU A 228 5.51 1.73 12.16
C LEU A 228 4.98 0.78 11.08
N MET A 229 3.68 0.51 11.06
CA MET A 229 3.06 -0.37 10.08
C MET A 229 3.20 0.18 8.64
N ALA A 230 2.98 1.48 8.46
CA ALA A 230 3.09 2.12 7.15
C ALA A 230 4.54 2.06 6.61
N ILE A 231 5.53 2.32 7.47
CA ILE A 231 6.95 2.22 7.11
C ILE A 231 7.35 0.76 6.90
N ALA A 232 6.82 -0.18 7.70
CA ALA A 232 7.11 -1.61 7.54
C ALA A 232 6.63 -2.16 6.20
N MET A 233 5.51 -1.64 5.66
CA MET A 233 5.10 -1.92 4.28
C MET A 233 6.11 -1.41 3.25
N ALA A 234 6.64 -0.20 3.44
CA ALA A 234 7.63 0.38 2.53
C ALA A 234 8.99 -0.34 2.59
N VAL A 235 9.43 -0.75 3.79
CA VAL A 235 10.63 -1.57 3.98
C VAL A 235 10.44 -2.95 3.34
N LEU A 236 9.32 -3.63 3.59
CA LEU A 236 9.00 -4.91 2.94
C LEU A 236 9.04 -4.77 1.41
N TYR A 237 8.45 -3.70 0.86
CA TYR A 237 8.48 -3.43 -0.57
C TYR A 237 9.92 -3.26 -1.10
N ARG A 238 10.78 -2.53 -0.38
CA ARG A 238 12.20 -2.37 -0.72
C ARG A 238 12.95 -3.70 -0.70
N GLU A 239 12.75 -4.53 0.32
CA GLU A 239 13.42 -5.84 0.41
C GLU A 239 13.02 -6.75 -0.75
N VAL A 240 11.74 -6.71 -1.14
CA VAL A 240 11.23 -7.59 -2.21
C VAL A 240 11.66 -7.09 -3.59
N PHE A 241 11.58 -5.79 -3.86
CA PHE A 241 11.73 -5.28 -5.23
C PHE A 241 12.74 -4.14 -5.41
N GLY A 242 13.22 -3.53 -4.32
CA GLY A 242 13.89 -2.22 -4.36
C GLY A 242 12.91 -1.07 -4.50
N ILE A 243 13.41 0.16 -4.34
CA ILE A 243 12.61 1.40 -4.46
C ILE A 243 13.21 2.25 -5.59
N THR A 244 12.37 2.78 -6.48
CA THR A 244 12.82 3.76 -7.47
C THR A 244 13.09 5.12 -6.81
N SER A 245 14.13 5.83 -7.23
CA SER A 245 14.51 7.10 -6.60
C SER A 245 13.41 8.16 -6.70
N TYR A 246 13.05 8.78 -5.57
CA TYR A 246 12.06 9.85 -5.43
C TYR A 246 12.69 11.23 -5.22
#